data_AF-A0A9E0IU91-F1
#
_entry.id   AF-A0A9E0IU91-F1
#
_cell.length_a   1.000
_cell.length_b   1.000
_cell.length_c   1.000
_cell.angle_alpha   90.00
_cell.angle_beta   90.00
_cell.angle_gamma   90.00
#
_symmetry.space_group_name_H-M   'P 1'
#
loop_
_entity.id
_entity.type
_entity.pdbx_description
1 polymer ?
#
loop_
_entity_poly.entity_id
_entity_poly.type
_entity_poly.pdbx_seq_one_letter_code
_entity_poly.pdbx_strand_id
1 'polypeptide(L)'
;MTSLAAAPATLEPVRFGEFLLERAVITEQQWLAALAAHWSDRKSTIGATLVEQGVLARARVEAEAALFHDELDVVEIVDRLPRIQRDTERM
;
A
#
# COMPACT_ATOMS: atom_id res chain seq x y z
N MET A 1 21.97 -12.96 -30.42
CA MET A 1 20.89 -13.36 -29.51
C MET A 1 21.21 -12.79 -28.14
N THR A 2 20.63 -11.64 -27.79
CA THR A 2 20.91 -10.96 -26.52
C THR A 2 19.98 -11.54 -25.46
N SER A 3 20.55 -12.17 -24.44
CA SER A 3 19.82 -12.66 -23.27
C SER A 3 19.35 -11.45 -22.46
N LEU A 4 18.04 -11.27 -22.31
CA LEU A 4 17.47 -10.38 -21.30
C LEU A 4 17.66 -11.06 -19.96
N ALA A 5 18.74 -10.72 -19.25
CA ALA A 5 18.88 -11.07 -17.86
C ALA A 5 17.67 -10.48 -17.11
N ALA A 6 16.78 -11.35 -16.63
CA ALA A 6 15.68 -10.95 -15.78
C ALA A 6 16.25 -10.25 -14.54
N ALA A 7 15.77 -9.03 -14.26
CA ALA A 7 16.13 -8.33 -13.04
C ALA A 7 15.81 -9.23 -11.83
N PRO A 8 16.65 -9.26 -10.78
CA PRO A 8 16.33 -10.02 -9.58
C PRO A 8 15.06 -9.45 -8.98
N ALA A 9 14.05 -10.31 -8.82
CA ALA A 9 12.79 -9.90 -8.24
C ALA A 9 12.98 -9.59 -6.74
N THR A 10 12.57 -8.41 -6.32
CA THR A 10 12.59 -7.99 -4.92
C THR A 10 11.26 -8.37 -4.28
N LEU A 11 11.37 -9.10 -3.17
CA LEU A 11 10.24 -9.45 -2.33
C LEU A 11 10.02 -8.33 -1.31
N GLU A 12 8.92 -7.59 -1.40
CA GLU A 12 8.54 -6.60 -0.40
C GLU A 12 7.38 -7.13 0.47
N PRO A 13 7.35 -6.82 1.77
CA PRO A 13 6.20 -7.15 2.61
C PRO A 13 4.94 -6.48 2.09
N VAL A 14 3.86 -7.25 1.92
CA VAL A 14 2.53 -6.72 1.56
C VAL A 14 2.15 -5.64 2.56
N ARG A 15 1.68 -4.49 2.09
CA ARG A 15 1.22 -3.44 2.99
C ARG A 15 -0.20 -3.75 3.43
N PHE A 16 -0.54 -3.36 4.66
CA PHE A 16 -1.88 -3.62 5.22
C PHE A 16 -3.04 -3.18 4.31
N GLY A 17 -2.91 -2.03 3.63
CA GLY A 17 -3.95 -1.57 2.71
C GLY A 17 -4.10 -2.42 1.43
N GLU A 18 -3.01 -3.01 0.95
CA GLU A 18 -3.01 -3.93 -0.20
C GLU A 18 -3.64 -5.27 0.21
N PHE A 19 -3.30 -5.77 1.40
CA PHE A 19 -3.96 -6.94 1.99
C PHE A 19 -5.49 -6.79 2.07
N LEU A 20 -5.98 -5.61 2.48
CA LEU A 20 -7.42 -5.34 2.51
C LEU A 20 -8.06 -5.32 1.11
N LEU A 21 -7.33 -4.86 0.09
CA LEU A 21 -7.79 -4.82 -1.29
C LEU A 21 -7.86 -6.24 -1.89
N GLU A 22 -6.83 -7.05 -1.69
CA GLU A 22 -6.76 -8.44 -2.17
C GLU A 22 -7.88 -9.31 -1.60
N ARG A 23 -8.25 -9.07 -0.34
CA ARG A 23 -9.36 -9.75 0.34
C ARG A 23 -10.74 -9.14 0.03
N ALA A 24 -10.79 -8.13 -0.84
CA ALA A 24 -12.01 -7.38 -1.18
C ALA A 24 -12.74 -6.79 0.04
N VAL A 25 -12.01 -6.47 1.11
CA VAL A 25 -12.57 -5.80 2.31
C VAL A 25 -12.84 -4.32 2.01
N ILE A 26 -12.03 -3.73 1.14
CA ILE A 26 -12.21 -2.39 0.59
C ILE A 26 -12.12 -2.44 -0.94
N THR A 27 -12.71 -1.46 -1.62
CA THR A 27 -12.55 -1.29 -3.07
C THR A 27 -11.31 -0.49 -3.41
N GLU A 28 -10.86 -0.57 -4.67
CA GLU A 28 -9.76 0.26 -5.18
C GLU A 28 -10.06 1.75 -5.01
N GLN A 29 -11.30 2.19 -5.24
CA GLN A 29 -11.69 3.58 -5.07
C GLN A 29 -11.58 4.04 -3.60
N GLN A 30 -12.01 3.19 -2.66
CA GLN A 30 -11.88 3.47 -1.23
C GLN A 30 -10.41 3.50 -0.81
N TRP A 31 -9.60 2.61 -1.36
CA TRP A 31 -8.16 2.57 -1.12
C TRP A 31 -7.46 3.85 -1.59
N LEU A 32 -7.73 4.29 -2.83
CA LEU A 32 -7.17 5.52 -3.38
C LEU A 32 -7.59 6.76 -2.59
N ALA A 33 -8.85 6.81 -2.14
CA ALA A 33 -9.36 7.90 -1.30
C ALA A 33 -8.69 7.93 0.10
N ALA A 34 -8.46 6.76 0.70
CA ALA A 34 -7.76 6.65 1.97
C ALA A 34 -6.29 7.05 1.85
N LEU A 35 -5.60 6.62 0.79
CA LEU A 35 -4.24 7.05 0.49
C LEU A 35 -4.17 8.57 0.35
N ALA A 36 -5.05 9.18 -0.47
CA ALA A 36 -5.05 10.62 -0.68
C ALA A 36 -5.14 11.40 0.65
N ALA A 37 -6.04 10.98 1.56
CA ALA A 37 -6.17 11.61 2.87
C ALA A 37 -4.97 11.35 3.79
N HIS A 38 -4.45 10.12 3.82
CA HIS A 38 -3.30 9.76 4.64
C HIS A 38 -2.01 10.51 4.23
N TRP A 39 -1.84 10.78 2.93
CA TRP A 39 -0.72 11.60 2.44
C TRP A 39 -0.84 13.08 2.84
N SER A 40 -2.07 13.59 2.97
CA SER A 40 -2.36 14.94 3.46
C SER A 40 -2.16 15.07 4.97
N ASP A 41 -2.40 14.00 5.73
CA ASP A 41 -2.21 13.95 7.18
C ASP A 41 -1.43 12.70 7.62
N ARG A 42 -0.10 12.79 7.59
CA ARG A 42 0.82 11.68 7.87
C ARG A 42 0.90 11.27 9.36
N LYS A 43 0.00 11.77 10.22
CA LYS A 43 0.05 11.48 11.67
C LYS A 43 -0.71 10.20 12.05
N SER A 44 -1.64 9.75 11.23
CA SER A 44 -2.51 8.59 11.51
C SER A 44 -2.07 7.37 10.71
N THR A 45 -2.27 6.16 11.23
CA THR A 45 -2.07 4.94 10.44
C THR A 45 -3.13 4.85 9.35
N ILE A 46 -2.84 4.11 8.28
CA ILE A 46 -3.81 3.94 7.19
C ILE A 46 -5.13 3.30 7.66
N GLY A 47 -5.06 2.39 8.65
CA GLY A 47 -6.23 1.82 9.30
C GLY A 47 -7.06 2.87 10.05
N ALA A 48 -6.42 3.82 10.73
CA ALA A 48 -7.11 4.92 11.38
C ALA A 48 -7.78 5.86 10.35
N THR A 49 -7.12 6.16 9.24
CA THR A 49 -7.70 6.95 8.14
C THR A 49 -8.95 6.28 7.56
N LEU A 50 -8.95 4.95 7.39
CA LEU A 50 -10.13 4.20 6.92
C LEU A 50 -11.33 4.31 7.90
N VAL A 51 -11.05 4.38 9.20
CA VAL A 51 -12.10 4.58 10.23
C VAL A 51 -12.63 6.02 10.20
N GLU A 52 -11.74 7.00 10.12
CA GLU A 52 -12.10 8.42 10.09
C GLU A 52 -12.96 8.76 8.87
N GLN A 53 -12.70 8.13 7.73
CA GLN A 53 -13.50 8.30 6.51
C GLN A 53 -14.81 7.49 6.52
N GLY A 54 -15.07 6.67 7.55
CA GLY A 54 -16.25 5.81 7.62
C GLY A 54 -16.24 4.64 6.64
N VAL A 55 -15.08 4.30 6.06
CA VAL A 55 -14.92 3.16 5.14
C VAL A 55 -15.04 1.85 5.90
N LEU A 56 -14.39 1.76 7.07
CA LEU A 56 -14.45 0.60 7.94
C LEU A 56 -14.75 1.00 9.38
N ALA A 57 -15.51 0.16 10.09
CA ALA A 57 -15.62 0.29 11.54
C ALA A 57 -14.28 -0.08 12.21
N ARG A 58 -13.96 0.57 13.33
CA ARG A 58 -12.75 0.29 14.12
C ARG A 58 -12.54 -1.19 14.43
N ALA A 59 -13.59 -1.87 14.89
CA ALA A 59 -13.53 -3.30 15.20
C ALA A 59 -13.19 -4.17 13.98
N ARG A 60 -13.60 -3.76 12.78
CA ARG A 60 -13.26 -4.46 11.54
C ARG A 60 -11.79 -4.28 11.18
N VAL A 61 -11.27 -3.05 11.34
CA VAL A 61 -9.83 -2.78 11.14
C VAL A 61 -8.98 -3.59 12.11
N GLU A 62 -9.36 -3.67 13.39
CA GLU A 62 -8.66 -4.47 14.40
C GLU A 62 -8.67 -5.97 14.06
N ALA A 63 -9.81 -6.51 13.61
CA ALA A 63 -9.92 -7.90 13.19
C ALA A 63 -9.04 -8.22 11.97
N GLU A 64 -9.04 -7.36 10.94
CA GLU A 64 -8.20 -7.57 9.76
C GLU A 64 -6.71 -7.34 10.06
N ALA A 65 -6.36 -6.43 10.97
CA ALA A 65 -4.98 -6.23 11.41
C ALA A 65 -4.44 -7.47 12.14
N ALA A 66 -5.25 -8.14 12.95
CA ALA A 66 -4.87 -9.40 13.58
C ALA A 66 -4.54 -10.48 12.53
N LEU A 67 -5.41 -10.63 11.53
CA LEU A 67 -5.20 -11.57 10.42
C LEU A 67 -3.93 -11.22 9.62
N PHE A 68 -3.73 -9.95 9.30
CA PHE A 68 -2.56 -9.47 8.58
C PHE A 68 -1.24 -9.76 9.31
N HIS A 69 -1.23 -9.71 10.64
CA HIS A 69 -0.04 -10.03 11.43
C HIS A 69 0.22 -11.54 11.54
N ASP A 70 -0.83 -12.36 11.45
CA ASP A 70 -0.74 -13.83 11.49
C ASP A 70 -0.42 -14.45 10.11
N GLU A 71 -0.76 -13.76 9.01
CA GLU A 71 -0.77 -14.28 7.63
C GLU A 71 0.29 -13.60 6.73
N LEU A 72 1.46 -13.22 7.25
CA LEU A 72 2.51 -12.52 6.47
C LEU A 72 3.04 -13.36 5.29
N ASP A 73 2.34 -13.31 4.16
CA ASP A 73 2.76 -13.80 2.85
C ASP A 73 3.52 -12.70 2.09
N VAL A 74 4.62 -13.11 1.46
CA VAL A 74 5.58 -12.23 0.79
C VAL A 74 5.18 -12.10 -0.69
N VAL A 75 5.06 -10.87 -1.20
CA VAL A 75 4.69 -10.62 -2.61
C VAL A 75 5.87 -10.06 -3.40
N GLU A 76 6.05 -10.57 -4.61
CA GLU A 76 7.06 -10.13 -5.58
C GLU A 76 6.66 -8.79 -6.19
N ILE A 77 7.49 -7.75 -6.03
CA ILE A 77 7.30 -6.47 -6.70
C ILE A 77 8.18 -6.42 -7.95
N VAL A 78 7.55 -6.26 -9.11
CA VAL A 78 8.24 -5.92 -10.36
C VAL A 78 8.46 -4.40 -10.38
N ASP A 79 9.72 -3.98 -10.30
CA ASP A 79 10.13 -2.57 -10.25
C ASP A 79 9.38 -1.68 -11.26
N ARG A 80 8.58 -0.74 -10.74
CA ARG A 80 8.01 0.36 -11.52
C ARG A 80 9.11 1.40 -11.74
N LEU A 81 9.35 1.75 -13.00
CA LEU A 81 10.37 2.69 -13.54
C LEU A 81 10.79 3.84 -12.59
N PRO A 82 12.08 4.24 -12.62
CA PRO A 82 12.68 5.16 -11.66
C PRO A 82 11.93 6.50 -11.59
N ARG A 83 11.66 6.95 -10.36
CA ARG A 83 11.13 8.30 -10.07
C ARG A 83 12.07 9.33 -10.69
N ILE A 84 11.59 10.08 -11.67
CA ILE A 84 12.32 11.19 -12.26
C ILE A 84 12.62 12.20 -11.15
N GLN A 85 13.90 12.30 -10.82
CA GLN A 85 14.46 13.26 -9.90
C GLN A 85 14.23 14.66 -10.48
N ARG A 86 13.25 15.40 -9.93
CA ARG A 86 13.15 16.84 -10.19
C ARG A 86 14.27 17.49 -9.37
N ASP A 87 15.46 17.49 -9.94
CA ASP A 87 16.51 18.37 -9.46
C ASP A 87 16.02 19.81 -9.66
N THR A 88 15.93 20.45 -8.51
CA THR A 88 15.76 21.87 -8.31
C THR A 88 16.96 22.57 -8.93
N GLU A 89 16.77 23.28 -10.04
CA GLU A 89 17.71 24.34 -10.42
C GLU A 89 16.93 25.65 -10.60
N ARG A 90 17.02 26.47 -9.54
CA ARG A 90 17.07 27.92 -9.69
C ARG A 90 18.27 28.22 -10.59
N MET A 91 18.07 28.77 -11.79
CA MET A 91 18.59 30.07 -12.24
C MET A 91 18.11 30.37 -13.65
#